data_AF-A0ABD0MKI2-F1
#
_entry.id   AF-A0ABD0MKI2-F1
#
_cell.length_a   1.000
_cell.length_b   1.000
_cell.length_c   1.000
_cell.angle_alpha   90.00
_cell.angle_beta   90.00
_cell.angle_gamma   90.00
#
_symmetry.space_group_name_H-M   'P 1'
#
loop_
_entity.id
_entity.type
_entity.pdbx_description
1 polymer ?
#
loop_
_entity_poly.entity_id
_entity_poly.type
_entity_poly.pdbx_seq_one_letter_code
_entity_poly.pdbx_strand_id
1 'polypeptide(L)'
;MKQLYSVPFERNSVSVKDLRHDYVQTVLDFDAAELPHKFIYMDEAGYNLAKTRHRGRKVVGQRAVVNVPGQRGGNITLCAAISVQGVLHHQATLSPYNTGQIIAFLDALHAVVQDRPEQPRFVVIWDNVSFHLVALVRDWFNNHNHFTVLYLPPYSPFLNAVKEFFSAWWWKVYDRQPHARMSLLQAIEEAWGDIEVGSIQRWIRHTRRYFPRCPACEDIACDVDEVLWPDPNRRRDPKA
;
A
#
# COMPACT_ATOMS: atom_id res chain seq x y z
N MET A 1 -15.14 -15.38 -15.38
CA MET A 1 -13.70 -15.71 -15.50
C MET A 1 -12.93 -14.99 -14.40
N LYS A 2 -12.17 -15.69 -13.53
CA LYS A 2 -11.45 -15.11 -12.36
C LYS A 2 -9.94 -14.94 -12.54
N GLN A 3 -9.40 -13.83 -12.00
CA GLN A 3 -7.99 -13.59 -11.64
C GLN A 3 -7.17 -14.85 -11.37
N LEU A 4 -6.12 -15.22 -12.12
CA LEU A 4 -5.12 -16.09 -11.46
C LEU A 4 -4.25 -15.15 -10.60
N TYR A 5 -4.16 -15.47 -9.32
CA TYR A 5 -3.37 -14.71 -8.36
C TYR A 5 -2.22 -15.60 -7.91
N SER A 6 -1.00 -15.23 -8.27
CA SER A 6 0.21 -15.98 -7.93
C SER A 6 0.66 -15.59 -6.52
N VAL A 7 0.87 -16.59 -5.68
CA VAL A 7 1.29 -16.43 -4.29
C VAL A 7 2.63 -17.13 -4.11
N PRO A 8 3.71 -16.45 -3.67
CA PRO A 8 4.97 -17.09 -3.36
C PRO A 8 4.80 -18.16 -2.28
N PHE A 9 5.48 -19.30 -2.41
CA PHE A 9 5.41 -20.37 -1.42
C PHE A 9 5.92 -19.92 -0.05
N GLU A 10 6.95 -19.07 -0.06
CA GLU A 10 7.61 -18.51 1.12
C GLU A 10 6.67 -17.65 1.97
N ARG A 11 5.58 -17.14 1.40
CA ARG A 11 4.61 -16.29 2.13
C ARG A 11 4.03 -16.96 3.37
N ASN A 12 3.85 -18.28 3.32
CA ASN A 12 3.33 -19.08 4.44
C ASN A 12 4.39 -20.02 5.01
N SER A 13 5.69 -19.74 4.78
CA SER A 13 6.74 -20.42 5.52
C SER A 13 6.62 -20.13 7.01
N VAL A 14 7.14 -21.04 7.84
CA VAL A 14 7.18 -20.87 9.30
C VAL A 14 7.89 -19.56 9.66
N SER A 15 9.03 -19.27 9.02
CA SER A 15 9.79 -18.04 9.27
C SER A 15 9.01 -16.76 8.97
N VAL A 16 8.24 -16.70 7.88
CA VAL A 16 7.43 -15.52 7.55
C VAL A 16 6.22 -15.40 8.48
N LYS A 17 5.68 -16.51 8.98
CA LYS A 17 4.62 -16.49 10.00
C LYS A 17 5.11 -15.96 11.33
N ASP A 18 6.30 -16.38 11.78
CA ASP A 18 6.91 -15.89 13.01
C ASP A 18 7.19 -14.38 12.91
N LEU A 19 7.72 -13.91 11.78
CA LEU A 19 7.89 -12.47 11.52
C LEU A 19 6.56 -11.70 11.54
N ARG A 20 5.47 -12.31 11.05
CA ARG A 20 4.12 -11.72 11.12
C ARG A 20 3.59 -11.67 12.54
N HIS A 21 3.81 -12.72 13.33
CA HIS A 21 3.48 -12.74 14.75
C HIS A 21 4.17 -11.57 15.46
N ASP A 22 5.48 -11.46 15.32
CA ASP A 22 6.30 -10.45 16.01
C ASP A 22 5.95 -9.03 15.58
N TYR A 23 5.70 -8.83 14.27
CA TYR A 23 5.24 -7.56 13.75
C TYR A 23 3.91 -7.14 14.39
N VAL A 24 2.91 -8.04 14.42
CA VAL A 24 1.61 -7.71 14.99
C VAL A 24 1.73 -7.46 16.49
N GLN A 25 2.53 -8.23 17.22
CA GLN A 25 2.78 -7.99 18.63
C GLN A 25 3.38 -6.58 18.85
N THR A 26 4.37 -6.20 18.04
CA THR A 26 4.97 -4.86 18.09
C THR A 26 3.95 -3.74 17.84
N VAL A 27 3.03 -3.92 16.87
CA VAL A 27 1.96 -2.94 16.62
C VAL A 27 1.01 -2.84 17.81
N LEU A 28 0.64 -3.96 18.44
CA LEU A 28 -0.21 -3.97 19.62
C LEU A 28 0.48 -3.32 20.83
N ASP A 29 1.79 -3.49 20.98
CA ASP A 29 2.56 -2.83 22.03
C ASP A 29 2.58 -1.30 21.84
N PHE A 30 2.67 -0.81 20.59
CA PHE A 30 2.49 0.61 20.29
C PHE A 30 1.07 1.12 20.58
N ASP A 31 0.04 0.33 20.27
CA ASP A 31 -1.34 0.70 20.60
C ASP A 31 -1.59 0.76 22.12
N ALA A 32 -0.90 -0.09 22.89
CA ALA A 32 -1.03 -0.18 24.35
C ALA A 32 -0.11 0.79 25.11
N ALA A 33 0.78 1.51 24.43
CA ALA A 33 1.72 2.43 25.07
C ALA A 33 1.00 3.61 25.74
N GLU A 34 1.55 4.09 26.86
CA GLU A 34 1.00 5.25 27.59
C GLU A 34 0.93 6.52 26.74
N LEU A 35 1.93 6.71 25.88
CA LEU A 35 1.97 7.80 24.91
C LEU A 35 1.39 7.31 23.59
N PRO A 36 0.37 7.97 23.02
CA PRO A 36 -0.29 7.50 21.81
C PRO A 36 0.61 7.61 20.58
N HIS A 37 0.73 6.52 19.83
CA HIS A 37 1.42 6.48 18.55
C HIS A 37 0.43 6.67 17.38
N LYS A 38 0.84 7.47 16.39
CA LYS A 38 0.11 7.65 15.14
C LYS A 38 0.82 6.88 14.03
N PHE A 39 0.13 5.89 13.46
CA PHE A 39 0.66 5.10 12.35
C PHE A 39 0.57 5.86 11.02
N ILE A 40 1.67 5.82 10.28
CA ILE A 40 1.78 6.34 8.91
C ILE A 40 2.12 5.16 8.00
N TYR A 41 1.22 4.84 7.08
CA TYR A 41 1.42 3.80 6.08
C TYR A 41 2.02 4.44 4.83
N MET A 42 3.23 4.02 4.46
CA MET A 42 4.01 4.59 3.37
C MET A 42 4.47 3.50 2.42
N ASP A 43 4.47 3.79 1.12
CA ASP A 43 4.96 2.89 0.07
C ASP A 43 5.01 3.60 -1.28
N GLU A 44 5.54 2.92 -2.29
CA GLU A 44 5.61 3.36 -3.68
C GLU A 44 4.72 2.54 -4.62
N ALA A 45 4.22 3.17 -5.67
CA ALA A 45 3.47 2.53 -6.73
C ALA A 45 3.85 3.07 -8.11
N GLY A 46 4.05 2.15 -9.05
CA GLY A 46 4.28 2.46 -10.45
C GLY A 46 2.99 2.62 -11.27
N TYR A 47 2.90 3.74 -11.98
CA TYR A 47 1.84 4.08 -12.93
C TYR A 47 2.41 4.16 -14.33
N ASN A 48 1.70 3.60 -15.30
CA ASN A 48 2.05 3.76 -16.71
C ASN A 48 0.82 3.75 -17.60
N LEU A 49 0.97 4.41 -18.74
CA LEU A 49 -0.09 4.60 -19.72
C LEU A 49 -0.60 3.29 -20.36
N ALA A 50 0.22 2.24 -20.33
CA ALA A 50 -0.11 0.92 -20.88
C ALA A 50 -0.89 0.03 -19.88
N LYS A 51 -0.98 0.42 -18.60
CA LYS A 51 -1.64 -0.37 -17.56
C LYS A 51 -3.14 -0.34 -17.80
N THR A 52 -3.71 -1.49 -18.14
CA THR A 52 -5.14 -1.63 -18.43
C THR A 52 -5.75 -2.78 -17.65
N ARG A 53 -7.09 -2.81 -17.60
CA ARG A 53 -7.81 -3.94 -17.00
C ARG A 53 -7.49 -5.21 -17.79
N HIS A 54 -7.04 -6.26 -17.10
CA HIS A 54 -6.77 -7.56 -17.73
C HIS A 54 -8.03 -8.36 -18.10
N ARG A 55 -9.22 -7.89 -17.70
CA ARG A 55 -10.50 -8.61 -17.86
C ARG A 55 -11.60 -7.65 -18.25
N GLY A 56 -12.42 -8.07 -19.20
CA GLY A 56 -13.64 -7.39 -19.63
C GLY A 56 -14.75 -8.39 -19.95
N ARG A 57 -15.97 -7.89 -20.05
CA ARG A 57 -17.13 -8.67 -20.51
C ARG A 57 -17.70 -7.99 -21.76
N LYS A 58 -18.15 -8.80 -22.72
CA LYS A 58 -18.91 -8.35 -23.89
C LYS A 58 -19.96 -9.40 -24.22
N VAL A 59 -20.92 -9.03 -25.04
CA VAL A 59 -21.94 -9.95 -25.57
C VAL A 59 -21.26 -11.16 -26.22
N VAL A 60 -21.85 -12.34 -26.01
CA VAL A 60 -21.35 -13.60 -26.59
C VAL A 60 -21.22 -13.45 -28.11
N GLY A 61 -20.10 -13.93 -28.66
CA GLY A 61 -19.77 -13.76 -30.08
C GLY A 61 -19.03 -12.47 -30.43
N GLN A 62 -18.88 -11.53 -29.49
CA GLN A 62 -18.11 -10.30 -29.71
C GLN A 62 -16.82 -10.26 -28.89
N ARG A 63 -15.73 -9.79 -29.51
CA ARG A 63 -14.46 -9.59 -28.82
C ARG A 63 -14.50 -8.35 -27.94
N ALA A 64 -14.17 -8.51 -26.65
CA ALA A 64 -13.86 -7.39 -25.76
C ALA A 64 -12.53 -6.77 -26.17
N VAL A 65 -12.53 -5.49 -26.53
CA VAL A 65 -11.36 -4.75 -27.00
C VAL A 65 -11.19 -3.51 -26.13
N VAL A 66 -9.96 -3.24 -25.70
CA VAL A 66 -9.55 -1.98 -25.08
C VAL A 66 -8.44 -1.39 -25.94
N ASN A 67 -8.55 -0.10 -26.25
CA ASN A 67 -7.51 0.61 -27.00
C ASN A 67 -6.43 1.03 -26.01
N VAL A 68 -5.17 0.74 -26.36
CA VAL A 68 -3.99 1.15 -25.60
C VAL A 68 -3.04 1.90 -26.52
N PRO A 69 -2.26 2.86 -25.99
CA PRO A 69 -1.24 3.53 -26.78
C PRO A 69 -0.21 2.53 -27.31
N GLY A 70 0.27 2.76 -28.54
CA GLY A 70 1.35 1.95 -29.12
C GLY A 70 2.68 2.11 -28.39
N GLN A 71 2.91 3.26 -27.74
CA GLN A 71 4.08 3.53 -26.91
C GLN A 71 3.68 3.55 -25.43
N ARG A 72 4.40 2.80 -24.59
CA ARG A 72 4.04 2.63 -23.16
C ARG A 72 4.21 3.91 -22.32
N GLY A 73 4.94 4.91 -22.82
CA GLY A 73 5.39 6.07 -22.06
C GLY A 73 6.41 5.69 -20.97
N GLY A 74 6.90 6.69 -20.24
CA GLY A 74 7.71 6.48 -19.04
C GLY A 74 6.86 5.97 -17.87
N ASN A 75 7.48 5.20 -16.96
CA ASN A 75 6.83 4.85 -15.69
C ASN A 75 6.89 6.07 -14.76
N ILE A 76 5.76 6.44 -14.17
CA ILE A 76 5.69 7.41 -13.08
C ILE A 76 5.67 6.63 -11.77
N THR A 77 6.59 6.94 -10.87
CA THR A 77 6.60 6.40 -9.51
C THR A 77 5.85 7.38 -8.62
N LEU A 78 4.84 6.90 -7.91
CA LEU A 78 4.12 7.65 -6.89
C LEU A 78 4.51 7.10 -5.52
N CYS A 79 5.06 7.93 -4.65
CA CYS A 79 5.18 7.63 -3.23
C CYS A 79 4.05 8.33 -2.47
N ALA A 80 3.47 7.66 -1.48
CA ALA A 80 2.44 8.26 -0.65
C ALA A 80 2.52 7.80 0.80
N ALA A 81 2.14 8.69 1.70
CA ALA A 81 2.03 8.46 3.13
C ALA A 81 0.61 8.80 3.59
N ILE A 82 -0.06 7.82 4.20
CA ILE A 82 -1.43 7.96 4.70
C ILE A 82 -1.50 7.64 6.19
N SER A 83 -2.43 8.27 6.89
CA SER A 83 -2.78 7.98 8.28
C SER A 83 -4.29 7.94 8.47
N VAL A 84 -4.74 7.70 9.71
CA VAL A 84 -6.18 7.73 10.05
C VAL A 84 -6.85 9.09 9.77
N GLN A 85 -6.06 10.16 9.64
CA GLN A 85 -6.53 11.51 9.30
C GLN A 85 -6.63 11.75 7.79
N GLY A 86 -6.13 10.85 6.94
CA GLY A 86 -6.15 10.99 5.49
C GLY A 86 -4.76 10.88 4.86
N VAL A 87 -4.59 11.46 3.68
CA VAL A 87 -3.29 11.55 3.01
C VAL A 87 -2.47 12.64 3.69
N LEU A 88 -1.27 12.31 4.15
CA LEU A 88 -0.34 13.26 4.77
C LEU A 88 0.56 13.90 3.73
N HIS A 89 1.13 13.09 2.85
CA HIS A 89 2.00 13.55 1.78
C HIS A 89 1.99 12.56 0.60
N HIS A 90 2.18 13.06 -0.61
CA HIS A 90 2.40 12.24 -1.79
C HIS A 90 3.33 12.97 -2.76
N GLN A 91 4.03 12.20 -3.59
CA GLN A 91 4.96 12.74 -4.58
C GLN A 91 5.03 11.82 -5.80
N ALA A 92 4.73 12.36 -6.98
CA ALA A 92 4.90 11.68 -8.25
C ALA A 92 6.22 12.09 -8.92
N THR A 93 7.01 11.12 -9.39
CA THR A 93 8.28 11.34 -10.09
C THR A 93 8.36 10.52 -11.38
N LEU A 94 9.01 11.08 -12.40
CA LEU A 94 9.20 10.44 -13.72
C LEU A 94 10.43 9.51 -13.77
N SER A 95 11.10 9.32 -12.64
CA SER A 95 12.35 8.56 -12.51
C SER A 95 12.16 7.36 -11.57
N PRO A 96 13.03 6.35 -11.64
CA PRO A 96 13.10 5.33 -10.62
C PRO A 96 13.29 5.96 -9.24
N TYR A 97 12.56 5.45 -8.25
CA TYR A 97 12.69 5.91 -6.87
C TYR A 97 14.08 5.58 -6.33
N ASN A 98 14.73 6.54 -5.68
CA ASN A 98 16.06 6.38 -5.12
C ASN A 98 16.13 6.93 -3.70
N THR A 99 17.24 6.68 -3.01
CA THR A 99 17.45 7.11 -1.62
C THR A 99 17.28 8.61 -1.43
N GLY A 100 17.77 9.44 -2.35
CA GLY A 100 17.62 10.90 -2.25
C GLY A 100 16.15 11.34 -2.31
N GLN A 101 15.34 10.68 -3.13
CA GLN A 101 13.90 10.95 -3.22
C GLN A 101 13.16 10.54 -1.93
N ILE A 102 13.56 9.43 -1.30
CA ILE A 102 12.99 9.00 -0.01
C ILE A 102 13.31 10.00 1.09
N ILE A 103 14.57 10.44 1.19
CA ILE A 103 14.96 11.44 2.20
C ILE A 103 14.17 12.73 1.99
N ALA A 104 14.08 13.23 0.75
CA ALA A 104 13.27 14.41 0.45
C ALA A 104 11.78 14.23 0.80
N PHE A 105 11.23 13.04 0.55
CA PHE A 105 9.86 12.69 0.92
C PHE A 105 9.65 12.66 2.44
N LEU A 106 10.60 12.08 3.19
CA LEU A 106 10.57 12.04 4.65
C LEU A 106 10.69 13.44 5.25
N ASP A 107 11.55 14.30 4.70
CA ASP A 107 11.67 15.72 5.11
C ASP A 107 10.35 16.47 4.88
N ALA A 108 9.73 16.29 3.71
CA ALA A 108 8.43 16.90 3.40
C ALA A 108 7.32 16.37 4.31
N LEU A 109 7.28 15.06 4.57
CA LEU A 109 6.36 14.44 5.52
C LEU A 109 6.55 15.00 6.93
N HIS A 110 7.80 15.16 7.36
CA HIS A 110 8.15 15.72 8.66
C HIS A 110 7.63 17.14 8.81
N ALA A 111 7.84 18.00 7.81
CA ALA A 111 7.33 19.37 7.81
C ALA A 111 5.80 19.43 7.95
N VAL A 112 5.07 18.51 7.30
CA VAL A 112 3.59 18.44 7.39
C VAL A 112 3.11 18.06 8.79
N VAL A 113 3.84 17.20 9.50
CA VAL A 113 3.37 16.67 10.80
C VAL A 113 3.92 17.42 12.02
N GLN A 114 4.99 18.22 11.86
CA GLN A 114 5.53 19.06 12.93
C GLN A 114 4.59 20.18 13.38
N ASP A 115 3.72 20.67 12.50
CA ASP A 115 2.81 21.79 12.77
C ASP A 115 1.64 21.43 13.71
N ARG A 116 1.80 20.37 14.52
CA ARG A 116 0.76 19.84 15.40
C ARG A 116 1.12 20.08 16.87
N PRO A 117 0.26 20.75 17.64
CA PRO A 117 0.57 21.17 19.02
C PRO A 117 0.83 20.00 19.98
N GLU A 118 0.32 18.81 19.66
CA GLU A 118 0.37 17.62 20.53
C GLU A 118 1.69 16.83 20.45
N GLN A 119 2.60 17.17 19.52
CA GLN A 119 3.87 16.45 19.24
C GLN A 119 3.79 14.91 19.36
N PRO A 120 2.84 14.26 18.64
CA PRO A 120 2.64 12.82 18.75
C PRO A 120 3.86 12.04 18.23
N ARG A 121 4.03 10.81 18.71
CA ARG A 121 5.01 9.88 18.15
C ARG A 121 4.43 9.20 16.91
N PHE A 122 5.21 9.09 15.86
CA PHE A 122 4.81 8.51 14.59
C PHE A 122 5.49 7.17 14.35
N VAL A 123 4.73 6.19 13.89
CA VAL A 123 5.26 4.89 13.45
C VAL A 123 5.08 4.78 11.94
N VAL A 124 6.18 4.86 11.19
CA VAL A 124 6.19 4.73 9.74
C VAL A 124 6.26 3.24 9.37
N ILE A 125 5.22 2.76 8.72
CA ILE A 125 5.08 1.39 8.23
C ILE A 125 5.34 1.38 6.73
N TRP A 126 6.34 0.61 6.29
CA TRP A 126 6.64 0.37 4.87
C TRP A 126 7.32 -0.99 4.67
N ASP A 127 7.56 -1.38 3.43
CA ASP A 127 8.22 -2.65 3.14
C ASP A 127 9.72 -2.65 3.46
N ASN A 128 10.33 -3.84 3.42
CA ASN A 128 11.71 -4.07 3.81
C ASN A 128 12.66 -4.13 2.59
N VAL A 129 12.41 -3.32 1.56
CA VAL A 129 13.29 -3.27 0.39
C VAL A 129 14.65 -2.68 0.75
N SER A 130 15.69 -3.11 0.02
CA SER A 130 17.08 -2.78 0.33
C SER A 130 17.36 -1.28 0.42
N PHE A 131 16.67 -0.46 -0.37
CA PHE A 131 16.87 0.98 -0.37
C PHE A 131 16.18 1.71 0.80
N HIS A 132 15.24 1.08 1.52
CA HIS A 132 14.73 1.58 2.81
C HIS A 132 15.72 1.34 3.95
N LEU A 133 16.61 0.35 3.78
CA LEU A 133 17.57 -0.08 4.81
C LEU A 133 18.92 0.62 4.75
N VAL A 134 19.12 1.53 3.80
CA VAL A 134 20.40 2.23 3.63
C VAL A 134 20.71 3.14 4.82
N ALA A 135 22.00 3.33 5.10
CA ALA A 135 22.47 4.10 6.25
C ALA A 135 21.82 5.49 6.33
N LEU A 136 21.72 6.21 5.20
CA LEU A 136 21.09 7.53 5.15
C LEU A 136 19.63 7.54 5.66
N VAL A 137 18.83 6.52 5.34
CA VAL A 137 17.44 6.43 5.81
C VAL A 137 17.41 6.13 7.31
N ARG A 138 18.31 5.26 7.78
CA ARG A 138 18.44 4.97 9.23
C ARG A 138 18.87 6.20 10.00
N ASP A 139 19.87 6.93 9.49
CA ASP A 139 20.37 8.17 10.08
C ASP A 139 19.28 9.24 10.14
N TRP A 140 18.43 9.31 9.10
CA TRP A 140 17.26 10.17 9.13
C TRP A 140 16.35 9.85 10.31
N PHE A 141 15.93 8.59 10.50
CA PHE A 141 15.10 8.22 11.66
C PHE A 141 15.81 8.45 13.01
N ASN A 142 17.11 8.21 13.09
CA ASN A 142 17.91 8.45 14.31
C ASN A 142 17.97 9.93 14.69
N ASN A 143 17.94 10.83 13.70
CA ASN A 143 17.94 12.28 13.92
C ASN A 143 16.53 12.84 14.21
N HIS A 144 15.48 12.01 14.08
CA HIS A 144 14.08 12.41 14.21
C HIS A 144 13.37 11.54 15.26
N ASN A 145 13.68 11.78 16.55
CA ASN A 145 13.22 10.96 17.69
C ASN A 145 11.70 10.74 17.82
N HIS A 146 10.89 11.61 17.21
CA HIS A 146 9.43 11.45 17.18
C HIS A 146 8.96 10.42 16.15
N PHE A 147 9.82 9.98 15.24
CA PHE A 147 9.53 8.94 14.26
C PHE A 147 10.19 7.63 14.65
N THR A 148 9.48 6.54 14.40
CA THR A 148 9.99 5.18 14.51
C THR A 148 9.60 4.44 13.25
N VAL A 149 10.53 3.68 12.68
CA VAL A 149 10.26 2.86 11.50
C VAL A 149 9.88 1.45 11.92
N LEU A 150 8.85 0.89 11.29
CA LEU A 150 8.42 -0.49 11.46
C LEU A 150 8.32 -1.16 10.08
N TYR A 151 9.21 -2.10 9.82
CA TYR A 151 9.26 -2.80 8.54
C TYR A 151 8.22 -3.91 8.48
N LEU A 152 7.53 -4.02 7.35
CA LEU A 152 6.61 -5.11 7.10
C LEU A 152 7.34 -6.45 6.97
N PRO A 153 6.74 -7.54 7.47
CA PRO A 153 7.20 -8.89 7.16
C PRO A 153 7.18 -9.13 5.64
N PRO A 154 8.11 -9.93 5.11
CA PRO A 154 8.10 -10.30 3.70
C PRO A 154 6.74 -10.83 3.25
N TYR A 155 6.36 -10.52 2.01
CA TYR A 155 5.11 -11.00 1.39
C TYR A 155 3.83 -10.67 2.15
N SER A 156 3.82 -9.62 2.98
CA SER A 156 2.68 -9.23 3.82
C SER A 156 2.07 -7.86 3.47
N PRO A 157 1.76 -7.57 2.19
CA PRO A 157 1.24 -6.26 1.78
C PRO A 157 -0.16 -5.96 2.36
N PHE A 158 -0.92 -6.97 2.77
CA PHE A 158 -2.21 -6.83 3.46
C PHE A 158 -2.12 -6.17 4.84
N LEU A 159 -0.91 -6.08 5.42
CA LEU A 159 -0.67 -5.34 6.64
C LEU A 159 -0.39 -3.85 6.38
N ASN A 160 -0.33 -3.42 5.11
CA ASN A 160 -0.05 -2.04 4.72
C ASN A 160 -1.24 -1.38 4.03
N ALA A 161 -1.94 -0.48 4.73
CA ALA A 161 -3.18 0.13 4.25
C ALA A 161 -2.99 0.97 2.96
N VAL A 162 -1.76 1.46 2.72
CA VAL A 162 -1.45 2.25 1.52
C VAL A 162 -1.58 1.43 0.22
N LYS A 163 -1.51 0.09 0.29
CA LYS A 163 -1.71 -0.77 -0.89
C LYS A 163 -3.16 -0.71 -1.40
N GLU A 164 -4.14 -0.66 -0.51
CA GLU A 164 -5.55 -0.49 -0.88
C GLU A 164 -5.82 0.91 -1.41
N PHE A 165 -5.22 1.91 -0.76
CA PHE A 165 -5.25 3.29 -1.21
C PHE A 165 -4.72 3.45 -2.64
N PHE A 166 -3.58 2.84 -2.98
CA PHE A 166 -3.07 2.85 -4.35
C PHE A 166 -3.98 2.12 -5.33
N SER A 167 -4.66 1.04 -4.92
CA SER A 167 -5.65 0.38 -5.77
C SER A 167 -6.82 1.32 -6.10
N ALA A 168 -7.34 2.03 -5.10
CA ALA A 168 -8.42 3.00 -5.27
C ALA A 168 -7.98 4.22 -6.11
N TRP A 169 -6.81 4.79 -5.79
CA TRP A 169 -6.24 5.91 -6.54
C TRP A 169 -6.00 5.52 -7.99
N TRP A 170 -5.52 4.31 -8.26
CA TRP A 170 -5.40 3.79 -9.61
C TRP A 170 -6.71 3.94 -10.39
N TRP A 171 -7.83 3.47 -9.86
CA TRP A 171 -9.12 3.62 -10.54
C TRP A 171 -9.46 5.08 -10.84
N LYS A 172 -9.27 5.98 -9.87
CA LYS A 172 -9.53 7.42 -10.04
C LYS A 172 -8.68 8.06 -11.14
N VAL A 173 -7.39 7.68 -11.23
CA VAL A 173 -6.49 8.16 -12.29
C VAL A 173 -6.99 7.76 -13.67
N TYR A 174 -7.32 6.48 -13.90
CA TYR A 174 -7.67 6.02 -15.24
C TYR A 174 -9.12 6.35 -15.63
N ASP A 175 -10.02 6.55 -14.66
CA ASP A 175 -11.38 7.06 -14.93
C ASP A 175 -11.34 8.49 -15.50
N ARG A 176 -10.28 9.27 -15.23
CA ARG A 176 -10.03 10.59 -15.83
C ARG A 176 -9.55 10.54 -17.29
N GLN A 177 -9.32 9.35 -17.84
CA GLN A 177 -8.86 9.13 -19.23
C GLN A 177 -7.54 9.86 -19.54
N PRO A 178 -6.42 9.48 -18.88
CA PRO A 178 -5.10 10.08 -19.04
C PRO A 178 -4.48 9.69 -20.39
N HIS A 179 -5.09 10.18 -21.47
CA HIS A 179 -4.80 9.92 -22.89
C HIS A 179 -5.60 10.85 -23.77
N ALA A 180 -6.87 11.04 -23.40
CA ALA A 180 -7.84 11.80 -24.17
C ALA A 180 -8.05 13.20 -23.60
N ARG A 181 -7.87 13.38 -22.29
CA ARG A 181 -8.27 14.62 -21.58
C ARG A 181 -7.12 15.35 -20.91
N MET A 182 -6.08 14.63 -20.46
CA MET A 182 -4.96 15.20 -19.71
C MET A 182 -3.75 14.25 -19.72
N SER A 183 -2.60 14.73 -19.24
CA SER A 183 -1.42 13.90 -19.02
C SER A 183 -1.60 12.93 -17.83
N LEU A 184 -0.85 11.82 -17.81
CA LEU A 184 -0.87 10.88 -16.68
C LEU A 184 -0.47 11.55 -15.36
N LEU A 185 0.53 12.44 -15.40
CA LEU A 185 0.99 13.15 -14.22
C LEU A 185 -0.13 14.04 -13.66
N GLN A 186 -0.79 14.83 -14.51
CA GLN A 186 -1.94 15.63 -14.09
C GLN A 186 -3.07 14.77 -13.53
N ALA A 187 -3.37 13.65 -14.17
CA ALA A 187 -4.40 12.74 -13.66
C ALA A 187 -4.06 12.15 -12.28
N ILE A 188 -2.77 11.86 -12.02
CA ILE A 188 -2.30 11.43 -10.69
C ILE A 188 -2.51 12.54 -9.67
N GLU A 189 -2.03 13.75 -9.97
CA GLU A 189 -2.11 14.92 -9.08
C GLU A 189 -3.55 15.37 -8.79
N GLU A 190 -4.50 15.16 -9.71
CA GLU A 190 -5.91 15.50 -9.46
C GLU A 190 -6.70 14.40 -8.76
N ALA A 191 -6.31 13.13 -8.90
CA ALA A 191 -7.12 12.01 -8.47
C ALA A 191 -7.12 11.77 -6.94
N TRP A 192 -6.13 12.28 -6.19
CA TRP A 192 -6.08 12.08 -4.75
C TRP A 192 -7.23 12.79 -4.02
N GLY A 193 -7.65 13.96 -4.55
CA GLY A 193 -8.74 14.76 -3.96
C GLY A 193 -10.09 14.06 -3.96
N ASP A 194 -10.25 12.99 -4.74
CA ASP A 194 -11.47 12.18 -4.82
C ASP A 194 -11.53 11.07 -3.75
N ILE A 195 -10.48 10.91 -2.93
CA ILE A 195 -10.39 9.86 -1.92
C ILE A 195 -10.79 10.42 -0.57
N GLU A 196 -11.97 10.00 -0.10
CA GLU A 196 -12.47 10.37 1.22
C GLU A 196 -11.63 9.77 2.35
N VAL A 197 -11.41 10.55 3.42
CA VAL A 197 -10.74 10.10 4.66
C VAL A 197 -11.43 8.85 5.25
N GLY A 198 -12.76 8.77 5.16
CA GLY A 198 -13.51 7.60 5.62
C GLY A 198 -13.14 6.30 4.89
N SER A 199 -12.68 6.39 3.62
CA SER A 199 -12.15 5.23 2.90
C SER A 199 -10.82 4.77 3.46
N ILE A 200 -9.92 5.70 3.78
CA ILE A 200 -8.62 5.41 4.39
C ILE A 200 -8.81 4.73 5.76
N GLN A 201 -9.72 5.23 6.58
CA GLN A 201 -10.06 4.62 7.87
C GLN A 201 -10.60 3.19 7.72
N ARG A 202 -11.40 2.93 6.67
CA ARG A 202 -11.88 1.58 6.36
C ARG A 202 -10.75 0.63 5.97
N TRP A 203 -9.79 1.08 5.16
CA TRP A 203 -8.64 0.28 4.76
C TRP A 203 -7.71 -0.03 5.95
N ILE A 204 -7.44 0.95 6.81
CA ILE A 204 -6.70 0.72 8.06
C ILE A 204 -7.41 -0.29 8.97
N ARG A 205 -8.75 -0.25 9.04
CA ARG A 205 -9.52 -1.26 9.77
C ARG A 205 -9.43 -2.63 9.10
N HIS A 206 -9.41 -2.67 7.77
CA HIS A 206 -9.30 -3.91 7.01
C HIS A 206 -7.95 -4.59 7.26
N THR A 207 -6.83 -3.87 7.22
CA THR A 207 -5.51 -4.45 7.53
C THR A 207 -5.47 -5.07 8.93
N ARG A 208 -6.10 -4.40 9.91
CA ARG A 208 -6.22 -4.89 11.29
C ARG A 208 -7.06 -6.17 11.45
N ARG A 209 -7.89 -6.54 10.46
CA ARG A 209 -8.62 -7.84 10.50
C ARG A 209 -7.71 -9.05 10.41
N TYR A 210 -6.50 -8.88 9.88
CA TYR A 210 -5.52 -9.95 9.81
C TYR A 210 -4.76 -10.16 11.13
N PHE A 211 -4.87 -9.22 12.09
CA PHE A 211 -4.09 -9.27 13.32
C PHE A 211 -4.33 -10.53 14.14
N PRO A 212 -5.55 -11.05 14.35
CA PRO A 212 -5.73 -12.29 15.10
C PRO A 212 -5.09 -13.52 14.44
N ARG A 213 -4.96 -13.51 13.12
CA ARG A 213 -4.45 -14.63 12.32
C ARG A 213 -2.93 -14.72 12.32
N CYS A 214 -2.27 -13.58 12.52
CA CYS A 214 -0.81 -13.48 12.55
C CYS A 214 -0.23 -14.21 13.77
N PRO A 215 -0.65 -13.95 15.02
CA PRO A 215 -0.18 -14.70 16.18
C PRO A 215 -0.63 -16.17 16.20
N ALA A 216 -1.75 -16.49 15.54
CA ALA A 216 -2.20 -17.86 15.35
C ALA A 216 -1.39 -18.63 14.29
N CYS A 217 -0.39 -18.00 13.66
CA CYS A 217 0.46 -18.57 12.60
C CYS A 217 -0.35 -19.18 11.44
N GLU A 218 -1.48 -18.58 11.12
CA GLU A 218 -2.35 -19.05 10.04
C GLU A 218 -1.75 -18.80 8.65
N ASP A 219 -2.13 -19.67 7.72
CA ASP A 219 -1.91 -19.42 6.30
C ASP A 219 -2.79 -18.25 5.83
N ILE A 220 -2.19 -17.27 5.17
CA ILE A 220 -2.89 -16.15 4.54
C ILE A 220 -2.71 -16.29 3.04
N ALA A 221 -3.71 -16.90 2.41
CA ALA A 221 -3.68 -17.27 1.00
C ALA A 221 -3.86 -16.09 0.04
N CYS A 222 -4.58 -15.03 0.44
CA CYS A 222 -4.79 -13.88 -0.44
C CYS A 222 -5.08 -12.58 0.33
N ASP A 223 -4.69 -11.47 -0.30
CA ASP A 223 -4.86 -10.09 0.19
C ASP A 223 -6.17 -9.44 -0.25
N VAL A 224 -7.00 -10.19 -0.99
CA VAL A 224 -8.30 -9.73 -1.44
C VAL A 224 -9.35 -10.10 -0.40
N ASP A 225 -10.20 -9.12 -0.09
CA ASP A 225 -11.34 -9.19 0.82
C ASP A 225 -11.90 -10.61 0.95
N GLU A 226 -11.60 -11.31 2.05
CA GLU A 226 -12.22 -12.60 2.35
C GLU A 226 -13.73 -12.46 2.59
N VAL A 227 -14.21 -11.23 2.80
CA VAL A 227 -15.64 -10.88 2.85
C VAL A 227 -16.35 -11.14 1.52
N LEU A 228 -15.63 -11.20 0.39
CA LEU A 228 -16.18 -11.65 -0.88
C LEU A 228 -16.40 -13.19 -0.92
N TRP A 229 -15.80 -13.94 0.00
CA TRP A 229 -15.85 -15.41 0.09
C TRP A 229 -15.96 -15.91 1.54
N PRO A 230 -17.10 -15.65 2.22
CA PRO A 230 -17.27 -15.93 3.65
C PRO A 230 -17.31 -17.42 4.02
N ASP A 231 -17.44 -18.33 3.05
CA ASP A 231 -17.51 -19.77 3.29
C ASP A 231 -16.11 -20.42 3.18
N PRO A 232 -15.55 -20.95 4.29
CA PRO A 232 -14.26 -21.63 4.30
C PRO A 232 -14.21 -22.88 3.40
N ASN A 233 -15.35 -23.54 3.16
CA ASN A 233 -15.41 -24.74 2.31
C ASN A 233 -15.24 -24.42 0.83
N ARG A 234 -15.51 -23.17 0.42
CA ARG A 234 -15.23 -22.69 -0.94
C ARG A 234 -13.75 -22.40 -1.19
N ARG A 235 -12.90 -22.54 -0.18
CA ARG A 235 -11.44 -22.32 -0.23
C ARG A 235 -10.67 -23.61 -0.53
N ARG A 236 -11.31 -24.78 -0.45
CA ARG A 236 -10.69 -26.07 -0.77
C ARG A 236 -11.06 -26.42 -2.21
N ASP A 237 -10.06 -26.78 -3.02
CA ASP A 237 -10.36 -27.44 -4.29
C ASP A 237 -11.11 -28.74 -4.00
N PRO A 238 -12.14 -29.09 -4.80
CA PRO A 238 -12.80 -30.37 -4.66
C PRO A 238 -11.72 -31.45 -4.79
N LYS A 239 -11.63 -32.32 -3.77
CA LYS A 239 -10.80 -33.51 -3.86
C LYS A 239 -11.21 -34.27 -5.13
N ALA A 240 -10.23 -34.48 -6.01
CA ALA A 240 -10.37 -35.32 -7.19
C ALA A 240 -10.78 -36.74 -6.78
#